data_AF-A0A1D9QG18-F1
#
_entry.id   AF-A0A1D9QG18-F1
#
_cell.length_a   1.000
_cell.length_b   1.000
_cell.length_c   1.000
_cell.angle_alpha   90.00
_cell.angle_beta   90.00
_cell.angle_gamma   90.00
#
_symmetry.space_group_name_H-M   'P 1'
#
loop_
_entity.id
_entity.type
_entity.pdbx_description
1 polymer ?
#
loop_
_entity_poly.entity_id
_entity_poly.type
_entity_poly.pdbx_seq_one_letter_code
_entity_poly.pdbx_strand_id
1 'polypeptide(L)'
;MAPKMTKNQMRRAKKKEQKKAAQETPTAEADGHKDPEVKVEETDATELTETTKPIEEPKKVDEDPLEADLTGFNISEDDPNFAMFKDIMDRFGVTAEEDQAAKDADIGDKGEVFFDEDDEIPDEDEEADKEPKLSKKKRKERDKLSVAELKALVKKPELVDWTDTSASDPRLLVHIKSYRNVVPVPNHWSLKREYLSSKRGVEKPPFSLPKFIQETGIAEMRDAVLEKQDGASLKQKQRERVQPKMGKLDIDYQKLFTTRERNTRRIYDICALES
;
A
#
# COMPACT_ATOMS: atom_id res chain seq x y z
N MET A 1 -0.41 -1.90 -60.25
CA MET A 1 -1.29 -1.55 -59.10
C MET A 1 -0.44 -0.87 -58.03
N ALA A 2 -0.98 0.10 -57.29
CA ALA A 2 -0.26 0.70 -56.16
C ALA A 2 -0.35 -0.21 -54.90
N PRO A 3 0.72 -0.36 -54.10
CA PRO A 3 0.69 -1.17 -52.90
C PRO A 3 -0.19 -0.52 -51.81
N LYS A 4 -1.14 -1.28 -51.28
CA LYS A 4 -2.04 -0.82 -50.20
C LYS A 4 -1.25 -0.72 -48.90
N MET A 5 -1.15 0.49 -48.33
CA MET A 5 -0.43 0.73 -47.07
C MET A 5 -1.01 -0.11 -45.92
N THR A 6 -0.15 -0.61 -45.03
CA THR A 6 -0.60 -1.46 -43.92
C THR A 6 -1.35 -0.65 -42.86
N LYS A 7 -2.24 -1.32 -42.10
CA LYS A 7 -3.10 -0.71 -41.07
C LYS A 7 -2.33 0.16 -40.06
N ASN A 8 -1.09 -0.24 -39.73
CA ASN A 8 -0.20 0.50 -38.84
C ASN A 8 0.45 1.72 -39.51
N GLN A 9 0.78 1.67 -40.81
CA GLN A 9 1.29 2.82 -41.56
C GLN A 9 0.24 3.92 -41.65
N MET A 10 -1.02 3.59 -41.99
CA MET A 10 -2.11 4.58 -42.04
C MET A 10 -2.39 5.23 -40.67
N ARG A 11 -2.31 4.46 -39.57
CA ARG A 11 -2.41 4.98 -38.20
C ARG A 11 -1.27 5.96 -37.87
N ARG A 12 -0.06 5.72 -38.39
CA ARG A 12 1.12 6.59 -38.21
C ARG A 12 1.02 7.87 -39.04
N ALA A 13 0.48 7.79 -40.27
CA ALA A 13 0.18 8.94 -41.12
C ALA A 13 -0.86 9.86 -40.46
N LYS A 14 -2.02 9.32 -40.07
CA LYS A 14 -3.10 10.12 -39.45
C LYS A 14 -2.68 10.85 -38.17
N LYS A 15 -1.80 10.24 -37.35
CA LYS A 15 -1.22 10.92 -36.17
C LYS A 15 -0.22 12.03 -36.54
N LYS A 16 0.45 11.94 -37.69
CA LYS A 16 1.35 12.99 -38.22
C LYS A 16 0.57 14.17 -38.79
N GLU A 17 -0.54 13.90 -39.48
CA GLU A 17 -1.48 14.92 -39.99
C GLU A 17 -2.13 15.70 -38.85
N GLN A 18 -2.65 15.00 -37.82
CA GLN A 18 -3.22 15.64 -36.63
C GLN A 18 -2.20 16.54 -35.90
N LYS A 19 -0.91 16.16 -35.86
CA LYS A 19 0.13 17.02 -35.26
C LYS A 19 0.45 18.25 -36.14
N LYS A 20 0.37 18.16 -37.47
CA LYS A 20 0.50 19.33 -38.36
C LYS A 20 -0.67 20.29 -38.22
N ALA A 21 -1.91 19.79 -38.22
CA ALA A 21 -3.10 20.63 -38.04
C ALA A 21 -3.06 21.43 -36.72
N ALA A 22 -2.50 20.84 -35.65
CA ALA A 22 -2.28 21.51 -34.36
C ALA A 22 -1.09 22.49 -34.32
N GLN A 23 -0.37 22.70 -35.43
CA GLN A 23 0.72 23.69 -35.55
C GLN A 23 0.40 24.81 -36.56
N GLU A 24 -0.72 24.74 -37.27
CA GLU A 24 -1.04 25.64 -38.39
C GLU A 24 -2.19 26.64 -38.05
N THR A 25 -2.48 26.86 -36.76
CA THR A 25 -3.46 27.84 -36.26
C THR A 25 -2.79 29.08 -35.64
N PRO A 26 -2.64 30.20 -36.37
CA PRO A 26 -2.27 31.48 -35.79
C PRO A 26 -3.51 32.24 -35.28
N THR A 27 -3.43 32.87 -34.12
CA THR A 27 -4.34 33.94 -33.68
C THR A 27 -3.56 34.85 -32.75
N ALA A 28 -3.74 36.16 -32.90
CA ALA A 28 -2.97 37.18 -32.19
C ALA A 28 -3.87 38.05 -31.31
N GLU A 29 -3.27 38.63 -30.26
CA GLU A 29 -3.72 39.82 -29.50
C GLU A 29 -5.03 39.68 -28.68
N ALA A 30 -5.20 40.38 -27.55
CA ALA A 30 -4.27 41.08 -26.63
C ALA A 30 -4.97 41.36 -25.27
N ASP A 31 -4.19 41.87 -24.30
CA ASP A 31 -4.56 42.29 -22.93
C ASP A 31 -5.13 41.20 -21.99
N GLY A 32 -4.81 41.18 -20.68
CA GLY A 32 -3.91 42.00 -19.85
C GLY A 32 -4.27 41.79 -18.36
N HIS A 33 -3.39 41.81 -17.36
CA HIS A 33 -1.95 42.09 -17.26
C HIS A 33 -1.41 41.39 -15.97
N LYS A 34 -0.18 40.84 -15.99
CA LYS A 34 0.87 40.69 -14.92
C LYS A 34 0.49 40.61 -13.41
N ASP A 35 1.24 40.02 -12.46
CA ASP A 35 2.45 39.16 -12.32
C ASP A 35 2.67 38.99 -10.77
N PRO A 36 3.68 38.26 -10.23
CA PRO A 36 4.27 36.98 -10.62
C PRO A 36 4.38 35.98 -9.42
N GLU A 37 4.91 34.77 -9.67
CA GLU A 37 5.41 33.83 -8.64
C GLU A 37 6.93 33.65 -8.80
N VAL A 38 7.74 33.93 -7.76
CA VAL A 38 9.20 33.63 -7.76
C VAL A 38 9.73 33.39 -6.33
N LYS A 39 10.30 32.18 -6.09
CA LYS A 39 11.23 31.78 -5.00
C LYS A 39 10.74 31.92 -3.54
N VAL A 40 10.96 30.97 -2.60
CA VAL A 40 11.90 29.83 -2.49
C VAL A 40 13.38 30.22 -2.39
N GLU A 41 13.79 30.54 -1.17
CA GLU A 41 15.19 30.42 -0.69
C GLU A 41 15.19 29.73 0.69
N GLU A 42 16.38 29.32 1.14
CA GLU A 42 16.61 28.18 2.02
C GLU A 42 17.48 28.59 3.21
N THR A 43 16.96 28.43 4.44
CA THR A 43 17.71 28.50 5.70
C THR A 43 17.11 27.43 6.63
N ASP A 44 17.71 26.24 6.71
CA ASP A 44 18.96 25.90 7.39
C ASP A 44 18.80 25.83 8.93
N ALA A 45 19.28 24.73 9.51
CA ALA A 45 19.00 24.32 10.89
C ALA A 45 20.31 24.10 11.65
N THR A 46 20.66 25.06 12.51
CA THR A 46 21.97 25.12 13.14
C THR A 46 22.19 24.04 14.21
N GLU A 47 23.36 23.41 14.17
CA GLU A 47 23.78 22.30 15.04
C GLU A 47 24.07 22.70 16.49
N LEU A 48 24.21 21.67 17.34
CA LEU A 48 25.20 21.67 18.44
C LEU A 48 26.14 20.47 18.26
N THR A 49 27.44 20.74 18.30
CA THR A 49 28.58 19.84 18.03
C THR A 49 29.00 18.99 19.25
N GLU A 50 29.93 18.01 19.18
CA GLU A 50 30.77 17.54 18.06
C GLU A 50 30.56 16.02 17.73
N THR A 51 31.43 15.00 17.88
CA THR A 51 32.78 14.87 18.48
C THR A 51 33.64 13.80 17.79
N THR A 52 34.75 14.24 17.19
CA THR A 52 36.00 13.52 16.85
C THR A 52 35.99 12.22 16.02
N LYS A 53 36.16 12.43 14.70
CA LYS A 53 37.30 11.95 13.85
C LYS A 53 37.46 10.45 13.45
N PRO A 54 38.17 10.17 12.33
CA PRO A 54 38.02 8.93 11.55
C PRO A 54 39.23 7.99 11.53
N ILE A 55 39.06 6.80 10.96
CA ILE A 55 40.12 5.84 10.57
C ILE A 55 39.84 5.33 9.14
N GLU A 56 40.90 5.02 8.39
CA GLU A 56 40.89 4.73 6.95
C GLU A 56 40.76 3.23 6.61
N GLU A 57 40.16 2.92 5.47
CA GLU A 57 40.33 1.66 4.74
C GLU A 57 41.47 1.78 3.69
N PRO A 58 42.01 0.67 3.15
CA PRO A 58 42.26 -0.63 3.78
C PRO A 58 43.71 -1.10 3.56
N LYS A 59 44.15 -2.12 4.30
CA LYS A 59 45.32 -2.95 3.93
C LYS A 59 44.89 -4.40 3.74
N LYS A 60 45.37 -5.02 2.67
CA LYS A 60 45.29 -6.46 2.48
C LYS A 60 46.14 -7.16 3.54
N VAL A 61 45.57 -8.20 4.14
CA VAL A 61 46.28 -9.31 4.77
C VAL A 61 45.53 -10.55 4.30
N ASP A 62 46.24 -11.45 3.63
CA ASP A 62 45.70 -12.71 3.13
C ASP A 62 45.87 -13.78 4.22
N GLU A 63 44.78 -14.31 4.78
CA GLU A 63 44.71 -15.59 5.52
C GLU A 63 43.24 -15.93 5.85
N ASP A 64 42.84 -17.20 5.70
CA ASP A 64 41.43 -17.65 5.70
C ASP A 64 40.84 -17.87 7.11
N PRO A 65 39.73 -17.20 7.49
CA PRO A 65 39.13 -17.35 8.82
C PRO A 65 37.78 -18.10 8.78
N LEU A 66 37.76 -19.38 8.34
CA LEU A 66 36.55 -20.21 8.42
C LEU A 66 36.75 -21.75 8.51
N GLU A 67 37.88 -22.24 9.03
CA GLU A 67 37.93 -23.61 9.56
C GLU A 67 37.21 -23.67 10.93
N ALA A 68 35.91 -23.99 10.90
CA ALA A 68 35.18 -24.35 12.10
C ALA A 68 35.60 -25.76 12.55
N ASP A 69 36.14 -25.88 13.77
CA ASP A 69 36.60 -27.15 14.33
C ASP A 69 35.45 -28.15 14.54
N LEU A 70 35.28 -29.06 13.57
CA LEU A 70 34.26 -30.11 13.61
C LEU A 70 34.63 -31.30 14.53
N THR A 71 35.84 -31.33 15.12
CA THR A 71 36.30 -32.50 15.90
C THR A 71 35.57 -32.68 17.24
N GLY A 72 34.84 -31.66 17.71
CA GLY A 72 34.08 -31.70 18.96
C GLY A 72 32.71 -32.41 18.91
N PHE A 73 32.10 -32.60 17.74
CA PHE A 73 30.75 -33.16 17.61
C PHE A 73 30.74 -34.68 17.33
N ASN A 74 31.23 -35.45 18.30
CA ASN A 74 31.14 -36.92 18.25
C ASN A 74 29.72 -37.39 18.66
N ILE A 75 28.77 -37.26 17.75
CA ILE A 75 27.38 -37.70 17.93
C ILE A 75 27.35 -39.24 17.88
N SER A 76 27.11 -39.86 19.04
CA SER A 76 26.99 -41.32 19.14
C SER A 76 25.71 -41.80 18.47
N GLU A 77 25.79 -42.88 17.69
CA GLU A 77 24.66 -43.42 16.91
C GLU A 77 23.48 -43.90 17.79
N ASP A 78 23.71 -44.11 19.08
CA ASP A 78 22.71 -44.49 20.09
C ASP A 78 21.93 -43.30 20.71
N ASP A 79 22.23 -42.04 20.35
CA ASP A 79 21.47 -40.87 20.86
C ASP A 79 20.02 -40.87 20.31
N PRO A 80 18.97 -40.84 21.17
CA PRO A 80 17.59 -40.71 20.70
C PRO A 80 17.33 -39.49 19.81
N ASN A 81 18.10 -38.40 19.93
CA ASN A 81 18.03 -37.27 19.01
C ASN A 81 18.56 -37.63 17.61
N PHE A 82 19.62 -38.45 17.53
CA PHE A 82 20.14 -38.95 16.25
C PHE A 82 19.14 -39.90 15.58
N ALA A 83 18.45 -40.75 16.35
CA ALA A 83 17.36 -41.57 15.83
C ALA A 83 16.20 -40.74 15.27
N MET A 84 15.82 -39.62 15.92
CA MET A 84 14.81 -38.69 15.38
C MET A 84 15.30 -37.96 14.13
N PHE A 85 16.56 -37.50 14.12
CA PHE A 85 17.17 -36.89 12.94
C PHE A 85 17.23 -37.86 11.76
N LYS A 86 17.48 -39.15 12.02
CA LYS A 86 17.48 -40.20 11.01
C LYS A 86 16.07 -40.46 10.44
N ASP A 87 15.02 -40.56 11.25
CA ASP A 87 13.64 -40.68 10.71
C ASP A 87 13.24 -39.45 9.87
N ILE A 88 13.79 -38.27 10.16
CA ILE A 88 13.60 -37.07 9.32
C ILE A 88 14.41 -37.18 8.01
N MET A 89 15.67 -37.60 8.06
CA MET A 89 16.53 -37.81 6.88
C MET A 89 16.00 -38.92 5.95
N ASP A 90 15.54 -40.06 6.49
CA ASP A 90 15.00 -41.18 5.71
C ASP A 90 13.63 -40.86 5.08
N ARG A 91 13.02 -39.71 5.44
CA ARG A 91 11.64 -39.31 5.08
C ARG A 91 11.55 -38.00 4.29
N PHE A 92 12.61 -37.19 4.33
CA PHE A 92 12.76 -35.94 3.56
C PHE A 92 14.07 -35.88 2.74
N GLY A 93 14.95 -36.88 2.88
CA GLY A 93 16.09 -37.06 2.00
C GLY A 93 15.62 -37.41 0.59
N VAL A 94 16.14 -36.67 -0.39
CA VAL A 94 15.89 -36.91 -1.82
C VAL A 94 16.32 -38.34 -2.15
N THR A 95 15.44 -39.15 -2.73
CA THR A 95 15.83 -40.49 -3.16
C THR A 95 16.85 -40.38 -4.30
N ALA A 96 17.78 -41.32 -4.40
CA ALA A 96 18.78 -41.29 -5.47
C ALA A 96 18.15 -41.30 -6.89
N GLU A 97 16.91 -41.76 -7.01
CA GLU A 97 16.11 -41.75 -8.24
C GLU A 97 15.63 -40.34 -8.60
N GLU A 98 15.17 -39.54 -7.62
CA GLU A 98 14.81 -38.13 -7.83
C GLU A 98 16.05 -37.26 -8.09
N ASP A 99 17.17 -37.55 -7.43
CA ASP A 99 18.43 -36.82 -7.64
C ASP A 99 19.08 -37.14 -8.99
N GLN A 100 18.76 -38.28 -9.60
CA GLN A 100 19.09 -38.60 -10.99
C GLN A 100 18.21 -37.78 -11.96
N ALA A 101 16.88 -37.79 -11.74
CA ALA A 101 15.93 -37.04 -12.56
C ALA A 101 16.15 -35.51 -12.49
N ALA A 102 16.66 -34.99 -11.38
CA ALA A 102 17.04 -33.59 -11.23
C ALA A 102 18.27 -33.21 -12.09
N LYS A 103 19.23 -34.13 -12.28
CA LYS A 103 20.40 -33.89 -13.15
C LYS A 103 20.01 -33.94 -14.63
N ASP A 104 19.17 -34.90 -15.01
CA ASP A 104 18.62 -34.97 -16.38
C ASP A 104 17.77 -33.73 -16.72
N ALA A 105 17.13 -33.11 -15.72
CA ALA A 105 16.40 -31.84 -15.89
C ALA A 105 17.32 -30.60 -16.01
N ASP A 106 18.48 -30.54 -15.33
CA ASP A 106 19.44 -29.42 -15.41
C ASP A 106 20.30 -29.45 -16.69
N ILE A 107 20.45 -30.63 -17.31
CA ILE A 107 21.05 -30.77 -18.65
C ILE A 107 20.19 -30.04 -19.71
N GLY A 108 18.86 -30.05 -19.56
CA GLY A 108 17.93 -29.43 -20.52
C GLY A 108 17.90 -27.89 -20.59
N ASP A 109 18.49 -27.17 -19.63
CA ASP A 109 18.51 -25.69 -19.63
C ASP A 109 19.82 -25.10 -20.22
N LYS A 110 20.89 -25.90 -20.31
CA LYS A 110 22.16 -25.51 -20.94
C LYS A 110 22.14 -25.86 -22.43
N GLY A 111 21.43 -25.05 -23.20
CA GLY A 111 21.16 -25.28 -24.62
C GLY A 111 22.38 -25.72 -25.43
N GLU A 112 22.38 -26.98 -25.85
CA GLU A 112 23.41 -27.55 -26.71
C GLU A 112 23.34 -26.96 -28.13
N VAL A 113 24.50 -26.67 -28.70
CA VAL A 113 24.60 -26.09 -30.05
C VAL A 113 24.63 -27.24 -31.05
N PHE A 114 23.45 -27.69 -31.46
CA PHE A 114 23.28 -28.65 -32.55
C PHE A 114 23.94 -28.11 -33.83
N PHE A 115 25.03 -28.77 -34.25
CA PHE A 115 25.57 -28.70 -35.60
C PHE A 115 25.04 -29.91 -36.39
N ASP A 116 24.90 -29.73 -37.70
CA ASP A 116 24.08 -30.58 -38.57
C ASP A 116 24.64 -32.01 -38.74
N GLU A 117 23.92 -33.04 -38.28
CA GLU A 117 23.99 -34.44 -38.78
C GLU A 117 22.82 -35.30 -38.26
N ASP A 118 21.61 -35.14 -38.84
CA ASP A 118 20.86 -36.20 -39.56
C ASP A 118 19.58 -35.60 -40.21
N ASP A 119 19.05 -36.22 -41.27
CA ASP A 119 18.01 -35.67 -42.17
C ASP A 119 16.62 -36.30 -41.92
N GLU A 120 16.24 -36.47 -40.65
CA GLU A 120 14.96 -37.10 -40.23
C GLU A 120 13.99 -36.06 -39.66
N ILE A 121 13.11 -35.54 -40.53
CA ILE A 121 11.99 -34.66 -40.16
C ILE A 121 10.93 -35.48 -39.39
N PRO A 122 10.60 -35.17 -38.12
CA PRO A 122 9.49 -35.81 -37.43
C PRO A 122 8.16 -35.35 -38.05
N ASP A 123 7.34 -36.28 -38.52
CA ASP A 123 6.05 -35.97 -39.17
C ASP A 123 5.10 -35.18 -38.24
N GLU A 124 4.46 -34.16 -38.80
CA GLU A 124 3.62 -33.17 -38.07
C GLU A 124 2.39 -33.80 -37.38
N ASP A 125 2.02 -35.03 -37.75
CA ASP A 125 0.88 -35.77 -37.20
C ASP A 125 1.13 -36.38 -35.79
N GLU A 126 2.37 -36.72 -35.40
CA GLU A 126 2.63 -37.42 -34.12
C GLU A 126 2.75 -36.49 -32.89
N GLU A 127 2.69 -35.16 -33.07
CA GLU A 127 2.52 -34.21 -31.96
C GLU A 127 1.04 -33.95 -31.61
N ALA A 128 0.09 -34.40 -32.44
CA ALA A 128 -1.34 -34.18 -32.23
C ALA A 128 -1.91 -34.85 -30.96
N ASP A 129 -1.39 -36.02 -30.58
CA ASP A 129 -1.86 -36.81 -29.42
C ASP A 129 -1.27 -36.37 -28.06
N LYS A 130 -0.27 -35.47 -28.05
CA LYS A 130 0.27 -34.89 -26.81
C LYS A 130 -0.66 -33.78 -26.33
N GLU A 131 -1.53 -34.09 -25.35
CA GLU A 131 -2.50 -33.14 -24.77
C GLU A 131 -1.91 -31.71 -24.65
N PRO A 132 -2.57 -30.68 -25.23
CA PRO A 132 -1.93 -29.37 -25.43
C PRO A 132 -1.58 -28.71 -24.10
N LYS A 133 -0.29 -28.82 -23.74
CA LYS A 133 0.31 -28.50 -22.42
C LYS A 133 -0.25 -27.17 -21.90
N LEU A 134 -1.16 -27.28 -20.92
CA LEU A 134 -1.99 -26.17 -20.48
C LEU A 134 -1.12 -25.00 -19.99
N SER A 135 -1.13 -23.90 -20.75
CA SER A 135 -0.43 -22.65 -20.40
C SER A 135 -0.61 -22.29 -18.91
N LYS A 136 0.46 -21.81 -18.27
CA LYS A 136 0.49 -21.46 -16.83
C LYS A 136 -0.67 -20.54 -16.41
N LYS A 137 -1.23 -19.74 -17.33
CA LYS A 137 -2.48 -18.98 -17.13
C LYS A 137 -3.73 -19.88 -17.13
N LYS A 138 -3.92 -20.70 -18.17
CA LYS A 138 -5.07 -21.59 -18.36
C LYS A 138 -5.18 -22.65 -17.26
N ARG A 139 -4.06 -23.11 -16.68
CA ARG A 139 -4.05 -23.94 -15.46
C ARG A 139 -4.67 -23.19 -14.28
N LYS A 140 -4.10 -22.05 -13.88
CA LYS A 140 -4.64 -21.19 -12.80
C LYS A 140 -6.09 -20.72 -13.01
N GLU A 141 -6.55 -20.69 -14.27
CA GLU A 141 -7.93 -20.36 -14.63
C GLU A 141 -8.89 -21.56 -14.48
N ARG A 142 -8.42 -22.81 -14.67
CA ARG A 142 -9.16 -24.02 -14.26
C ARG A 142 -9.15 -24.24 -12.75
N ASP A 143 -8.08 -23.84 -12.07
CA ASP A 143 -7.94 -23.99 -10.62
C ASP A 143 -8.80 -22.96 -9.83
N LYS A 144 -9.44 -21.99 -10.53
CA LYS A 144 -10.30 -20.97 -9.94
C LYS A 144 -11.76 -21.41 -9.89
N LEU A 145 -12.30 -21.52 -8.67
CA LEU A 145 -13.73 -21.76 -8.43
C LEU A 145 -14.58 -20.57 -8.92
N SER A 146 -15.78 -20.87 -9.44
CA SER A 146 -16.77 -19.82 -9.74
C SER A 146 -17.42 -19.25 -8.47
N VAL A 147 -18.04 -18.07 -8.59
CA VAL A 147 -18.79 -17.44 -7.50
C VAL A 147 -19.95 -18.33 -7.03
N ALA A 148 -20.55 -19.12 -7.93
CA ALA A 148 -21.66 -20.02 -7.62
C ALA A 148 -21.18 -21.24 -6.82
N GLU A 149 -20.08 -21.88 -7.21
CA GLU A 149 -19.46 -22.97 -6.45
C GLU A 149 -19.03 -22.49 -5.05
N LEU A 150 -18.38 -21.33 -4.97
CA LEU A 150 -17.93 -20.77 -3.70
C LEU A 150 -19.11 -20.48 -2.75
N LYS A 151 -20.24 -19.98 -3.26
CA LYS A 151 -21.47 -19.83 -2.47
C LYS A 151 -22.09 -21.16 -2.06
N ALA A 152 -22.04 -22.19 -2.91
CA ALA A 152 -22.55 -23.53 -2.57
C ALA A 152 -21.71 -24.25 -1.49
N LEU A 153 -20.40 -23.97 -1.42
CA LEU A 153 -19.46 -24.63 -0.50
C LEU A 153 -19.35 -23.99 0.89
N VAL A 154 -19.91 -22.78 1.11
CA VAL A 154 -19.65 -21.98 2.32
C VAL A 154 -20.92 -21.75 3.15
N LYS A 155 -20.79 -21.93 4.47
CA LYS A 155 -21.87 -21.82 5.47
C LYS A 155 -22.61 -20.48 5.53
N LYS A 156 -22.04 -19.42 4.94
CA LYS A 156 -22.61 -18.05 4.86
C LYS A 156 -22.40 -17.47 3.44
N PRO A 157 -23.24 -17.82 2.45
CA PRO A 157 -23.06 -17.38 1.07
C PRO A 157 -23.23 -15.87 0.86
N GLU A 158 -23.87 -15.16 1.80
CA GLU A 158 -24.07 -13.70 1.75
C GLU A 158 -22.77 -12.90 1.84
N LEU A 159 -21.73 -13.45 2.45
CA LEU A 159 -20.42 -12.78 2.65
C LEU A 159 -19.43 -13.02 1.51
N VAL A 160 -19.86 -13.71 0.43
CA VAL A 160 -19.02 -14.00 -0.74
C VAL A 160 -19.14 -12.86 -1.75
N ASP A 161 -18.09 -12.07 -1.88
CA ASP A 161 -17.94 -11.04 -2.90
C ASP A 161 -17.47 -11.67 -4.23
N TRP A 162 -17.81 -11.03 -5.36
CA TRP A 162 -17.34 -11.47 -6.68
C TRP A 162 -15.80 -11.48 -6.79
N THR A 163 -15.12 -10.65 -6.01
CA THR A 163 -13.66 -10.56 -5.92
C THR A 163 -13.01 -11.79 -5.28
N ASP A 164 -13.71 -12.51 -4.40
CA ASP A 164 -13.11 -13.53 -3.53
C ASP A 164 -12.59 -14.74 -4.31
N THR A 165 -13.19 -15.01 -5.47
CA THR A 165 -12.72 -16.02 -6.45
C THR A 165 -11.28 -15.79 -6.93
N SER A 166 -10.71 -14.60 -6.71
CA SER A 166 -9.35 -14.26 -7.13
C SER A 166 -8.33 -14.28 -6.00
N ALA A 167 -8.72 -14.69 -4.79
CA ALA A 167 -7.80 -14.98 -3.69
C ALA A 167 -7.07 -16.32 -3.90
N SER A 168 -5.93 -16.51 -3.20
CA SER A 168 -5.17 -17.78 -3.29
C SER A 168 -5.85 -18.95 -2.58
N ASP A 169 -6.66 -18.68 -1.55
CA ASP A 169 -7.63 -19.62 -0.99
C ASP A 169 -8.97 -18.88 -0.77
N PRO A 170 -9.97 -19.09 -1.65
CA PRO A 170 -11.28 -18.46 -1.49
C PRO A 170 -12.10 -19.05 -0.34
N ARG A 171 -11.84 -20.30 0.07
CA ARG A 171 -12.59 -20.99 1.15
C ARG A 171 -12.15 -20.46 2.52
N LEU A 172 -10.84 -20.35 2.73
CA LEU A 172 -10.28 -19.74 3.94
C LEU A 172 -10.62 -18.24 4.04
N LEU A 173 -10.56 -17.49 2.93
CA LEU A 173 -10.92 -16.06 2.92
C LEU A 173 -12.34 -15.84 3.43
N VAL A 174 -13.34 -16.57 2.90
CA VAL A 174 -14.73 -16.38 3.33
C VAL A 174 -14.95 -16.97 4.73
N HIS A 175 -14.25 -18.03 5.12
CA HIS A 175 -14.25 -18.51 6.52
C HIS A 175 -13.77 -17.40 7.48
N ILE A 176 -12.67 -16.72 7.17
CA ILE A 176 -12.16 -15.55 7.92
C ILE A 176 -13.18 -14.41 7.94
N LYS A 177 -13.76 -14.01 6.80
CA LYS A 177 -14.85 -13.02 6.76
C LYS A 177 -16.06 -13.41 7.62
N SER A 178 -16.28 -14.72 7.82
CA SER A 178 -17.45 -15.23 8.53
C SER A 178 -17.31 -15.30 10.07
N TYR A 179 -16.10 -15.09 10.61
CA TYR A 179 -15.84 -15.14 12.05
C TYR A 179 -16.58 -14.04 12.84
N ARG A 180 -16.77 -14.29 14.14
CA ARG A 180 -17.32 -13.31 15.07
C ARG A 180 -16.36 -12.12 15.21
N ASN A 181 -16.90 -10.91 15.22
CA ASN A 181 -16.20 -9.63 15.43
C ASN A 181 -15.15 -9.25 14.35
N VAL A 182 -15.10 -9.93 13.20
CA VAL A 182 -14.28 -9.50 12.07
C VAL A 182 -14.94 -8.32 11.35
N VAL A 183 -14.21 -7.21 11.18
CA VAL A 183 -14.67 -6.04 10.44
C VAL A 183 -14.28 -6.19 8.96
N PRO A 184 -15.20 -6.02 7.99
CA PRO A 184 -14.89 -6.15 6.57
C PRO A 184 -14.01 -5.00 6.05
N VAL A 185 -13.26 -5.26 4.98
CA VAL A 185 -12.37 -4.27 4.35
C VAL A 185 -13.20 -3.09 3.78
N PRO A 186 -12.91 -1.83 4.13
CA PRO A 186 -13.71 -0.68 3.69
C PRO A 186 -13.78 -0.53 2.16
N ASN A 187 -14.99 -0.45 1.61
CA ASN A 187 -15.32 -0.48 0.18
C ASN A 187 -14.49 0.43 -0.75
N HIS A 188 -13.82 1.46 -0.23
CA HIS A 188 -12.99 2.36 -1.03
C HIS A 188 -11.68 1.72 -1.54
N TRP A 189 -11.28 0.54 -1.04
CA TRP A 189 -10.06 -0.16 -1.47
C TRP A 189 -10.01 -0.45 -2.98
N SER A 190 -11.17 -0.65 -3.61
CA SER A 190 -11.30 -0.96 -5.05
C SER A 190 -11.60 0.26 -5.93
N LEU A 191 -11.76 1.45 -5.32
CA LEU A 191 -12.05 2.69 -6.06
C LEU A 191 -10.76 3.31 -6.61
N LYS A 192 -10.76 3.64 -7.90
CA LYS A 192 -9.65 4.35 -8.58
C LYS A 192 -9.43 5.81 -8.14
N ARG A 193 -10.25 6.32 -7.22
CA ARG A 193 -10.20 7.71 -6.71
C ARG A 193 -9.81 7.67 -5.24
N GLU A 194 -8.88 8.55 -4.86
CA GLU A 194 -8.47 8.77 -3.47
C GLU A 194 -9.67 8.86 -2.51
N TYR A 195 -9.54 8.20 -1.36
CA TYR A 195 -10.59 8.03 -0.35
C TYR A 195 -11.40 9.31 -0.08
N LEU A 196 -10.72 10.42 0.23
CA LEU A 196 -11.34 11.69 0.61
C LEU A 196 -11.63 12.65 -0.56
N SER A 197 -11.08 12.42 -1.76
CA SER A 197 -11.31 13.28 -2.94
C SER A 197 -12.80 13.43 -3.26
N SER A 198 -13.56 12.35 -3.06
CA SER A 198 -15.03 12.28 -3.11
C SER A 198 -15.78 13.33 -2.28
N LYS A 199 -15.16 13.88 -1.24
CA LYS A 199 -15.78 14.77 -0.23
C LYS A 199 -15.21 16.20 -0.23
N ARG A 200 -14.13 16.47 -1.00
CA ARG A 200 -13.47 17.78 -1.06
C ARG A 200 -14.37 18.92 -1.56
N GLY A 201 -15.41 18.61 -2.34
CA GLY A 201 -16.39 19.56 -2.85
C GLY A 201 -17.67 19.72 -2.01
N VAL A 202 -17.75 19.11 -0.82
CA VAL A 202 -18.84 19.33 0.13
C VAL A 202 -18.29 20.12 1.30
N GLU A 203 -18.81 21.33 1.52
CA GLU A 203 -18.42 22.14 2.67
C GLU A 203 -18.82 21.41 3.95
N LYS A 204 -17.82 21.01 4.75
CA LYS A 204 -18.04 20.44 6.07
C LYS A 204 -18.39 21.61 7.00
N PRO A 205 -19.50 21.55 7.76
CA PRO A 205 -19.82 22.61 8.72
C PRO A 205 -18.67 22.79 9.74
N PRO A 206 -18.47 24.01 10.27
CA PRO A 206 -17.46 24.28 11.29
C PRO A 206 -17.69 23.42 12.54
N PHE A 207 -16.65 23.26 13.34
CA PHE A 207 -16.70 22.42 14.54
C PHE A 207 -17.68 23.00 15.57
N SER A 208 -18.86 22.38 15.68
CA SER A 208 -19.84 22.69 16.71
C SER A 208 -19.47 22.00 18.03
N LEU A 209 -19.53 22.74 19.13
CA LEU A 209 -19.22 22.23 20.46
C LEU A 209 -20.34 21.30 20.98
N PRO A 210 -20.00 20.23 21.73
CA PRO A 210 -20.99 19.46 22.47
C PRO A 210 -21.84 20.34 23.39
N LYS A 211 -23.15 20.08 23.47
CA LYS A 211 -24.14 20.94 24.16
C LYS A 211 -23.71 21.39 25.56
N PHE A 212 -23.23 20.47 26.39
CA PHE A 212 -22.76 20.77 27.75
C PHE A 212 -21.59 21.79 27.81
N ILE A 213 -20.77 21.87 26.75
CA ILE A 213 -19.72 22.90 26.60
C ILE A 213 -20.31 24.18 26.03
N GLN A 214 -21.25 24.09 25.08
CA GLN A 214 -21.95 25.26 24.53
C GLN A 214 -22.70 26.03 25.64
N GLU A 215 -23.39 25.32 26.55
CA GLU A 215 -24.08 25.83 27.74
C GLU A 215 -23.16 26.59 28.73
N THR A 216 -21.83 26.47 28.60
CA THR A 216 -20.90 27.32 29.38
C THR A 216 -20.93 28.78 28.93
N GLY A 217 -21.31 29.07 27.68
CA GLY A 217 -21.22 30.38 27.03
C GLY A 217 -19.85 30.67 26.40
N ILE A 218 -18.91 29.70 26.44
CA ILE A 218 -17.53 29.89 25.95
C ILE A 218 -17.44 30.23 24.45
N ALA A 219 -18.39 29.76 23.64
CA ALA A 219 -18.44 30.08 22.20
C ALA A 219 -18.75 31.56 22.02
N GLU A 220 -19.95 31.99 22.42
CA GLU A 220 -20.46 33.36 22.34
C GLU A 220 -19.47 34.39 22.92
N MET A 221 -18.84 34.11 24.07
CA MET A 221 -17.84 34.99 24.67
C MET A 221 -16.52 35.06 23.86
N ARG A 222 -16.12 33.99 23.17
CA ARG A 222 -14.95 34.00 22.27
C ARG A 222 -15.27 34.69 20.96
N ASP A 223 -16.44 34.42 20.39
CA ASP A 223 -16.88 34.95 19.11
C ASP A 223 -17.06 36.48 19.20
N ALA A 224 -17.67 36.99 20.28
CA ALA A 224 -17.76 38.42 20.56
C ALA A 224 -16.38 39.09 20.81
N VAL A 225 -15.40 38.35 21.35
CA VAL A 225 -14.02 38.84 21.52
C VAL A 225 -13.21 38.76 20.21
N LEU A 226 -13.57 37.88 19.29
CA LEU A 226 -13.00 37.79 17.94
C LEU A 226 -13.55 38.91 17.06
N GLU A 227 -14.88 39.07 16.96
CA GLU A 227 -15.55 40.17 16.25
C GLU A 227 -15.04 41.54 16.69
N LYS A 228 -14.89 41.74 18.00
CA LYS A 228 -14.32 42.97 18.59
C LYS A 228 -12.85 43.19 18.25
N GLN A 229 -12.09 42.13 17.95
CA GLN A 229 -10.73 42.24 17.44
C GLN A 229 -10.72 42.48 15.92
N ASP A 230 -11.62 41.89 15.15
CA ASP A 230 -11.67 42.10 13.70
C ASP A 230 -12.13 43.52 13.34
N GLY A 231 -13.10 44.05 14.08
CA GLY A 231 -13.47 45.48 14.04
C GLY A 231 -12.42 46.44 14.62
N ALA A 232 -11.36 45.97 15.29
CA ALA A 232 -10.34 46.83 15.89
C ALA A 232 -9.30 47.30 14.87
N SER A 233 -9.13 48.63 14.76
CA SER A 233 -8.11 49.27 13.93
C SER A 233 -6.69 48.80 14.27
N LEU A 234 -5.80 48.76 13.28
CA LEU A 234 -4.38 48.40 13.46
C LEU A 234 -3.69 49.22 14.58
N LYS A 235 -4.04 50.51 14.73
CA LYS A 235 -3.54 51.37 15.82
C LYS A 235 -4.03 50.93 17.20
N GLN A 236 -5.24 50.37 17.30
CA GLN A 236 -5.75 49.77 18.54
C GLN A 236 -5.07 48.43 18.82
N LYS A 237 -4.93 47.56 17.82
CA LYS A 237 -4.17 46.29 17.93
C LYS A 237 -2.75 46.51 18.42
N GLN A 238 -2.05 47.54 17.91
CA GLN A 238 -0.72 47.94 18.38
C GLN A 238 -0.72 48.43 19.85
N ARG A 239 -1.73 49.20 20.28
CA ARG A 239 -1.85 49.65 21.68
C ARG A 239 -2.14 48.49 22.63
N GLU A 240 -3.06 47.60 22.28
CA GLU A 240 -3.40 46.42 23.09
C GLU A 240 -2.25 45.41 23.18
N ARG A 241 -1.31 45.40 22.22
CA ARG A 241 -0.06 44.63 22.30
C ARG A 241 0.92 45.17 23.35
N VAL A 242 0.94 46.49 23.57
CA VAL A 242 1.87 47.15 24.52
C VAL A 242 1.23 47.29 25.91
N GLN A 243 -0.09 47.46 25.99
CA GLN A 243 -0.85 47.54 27.23
C GLN A 243 -2.12 46.67 27.10
N PRO A 244 -2.02 45.36 27.38
CA PRO A 244 -3.17 44.46 27.29
C PRO A 244 -4.17 44.74 28.41
N LYS A 245 -5.47 44.79 28.04
CA LYS A 245 -6.56 44.77 29.02
C LYS A 245 -6.78 43.32 29.44
N MET A 246 -6.43 43.00 30.68
CA MET A 246 -6.66 41.67 31.28
C MET A 246 -8.15 41.41 31.49
N GLY A 247 -8.55 40.14 31.64
CA GLY A 247 -9.95 39.76 31.87
C GLY A 247 -10.87 39.88 30.63
N LYS A 248 -10.35 39.69 29.41
CA LYS A 248 -11.16 39.75 28.18
C LYS A 248 -12.27 38.68 28.12
N LEU A 249 -12.03 37.52 28.74
CA LEU A 249 -13.04 36.53 29.08
C LEU A 249 -12.83 36.20 30.56
N ASP A 250 -13.87 36.35 31.36
CA ASP A 250 -13.90 35.91 32.76
C ASP A 250 -15.06 34.91 32.92
N ILE A 251 -14.78 33.75 33.51
CA ILE A 251 -15.67 32.59 33.50
C ILE A 251 -15.48 31.83 34.81
N ASP A 252 -16.56 31.65 35.55
CA ASP A 252 -16.55 30.91 36.81
C ASP A 252 -15.98 29.48 36.65
N TYR A 253 -14.92 29.23 37.41
CA TYR A 253 -14.26 27.93 37.50
C TYR A 253 -15.21 26.82 38.02
N GLN A 254 -16.20 27.14 38.87
CA GLN A 254 -17.17 26.15 39.35
C GLN A 254 -18.14 25.72 38.23
N LYS A 255 -18.60 26.64 37.37
CA LYS A 255 -19.35 26.32 36.16
C LYS A 255 -18.55 25.37 35.26
N LEU A 256 -17.28 25.68 34.96
CA LEU A 256 -16.42 24.83 34.13
C LEU A 256 -16.16 23.45 34.77
N PHE A 257 -15.87 23.41 36.06
CA PHE A 257 -15.60 22.18 36.81
C PHE A 257 -16.84 21.28 36.89
N THR A 258 -17.99 21.82 37.31
CA THR A 258 -19.23 21.03 37.44
C THR A 258 -19.79 20.59 36.09
N THR A 259 -19.54 21.34 35.00
CA THR A 259 -19.84 20.90 33.63
C THR A 259 -18.93 19.72 33.22
N ARG A 260 -17.63 19.77 33.52
CA ARG A 260 -16.71 18.66 33.29
C ARG A 260 -17.12 17.41 34.05
N GLU A 261 -17.38 17.52 35.36
CA GLU A 261 -17.77 16.39 36.20
C GLU A 261 -19.11 15.77 35.79
N ARG A 262 -20.14 16.59 35.50
CA ARG A 262 -21.44 16.09 35.04
C ARG A 262 -21.31 15.28 33.75
N ASN A 263 -20.45 15.71 32.83
CA ASN A 263 -20.19 14.94 31.61
C ASN A 263 -19.39 13.65 31.88
N THR A 264 -18.35 13.67 32.73
CA THR A 264 -17.62 12.43 33.04
C THR A 264 -18.49 11.41 33.76
N ARG A 265 -19.30 11.83 34.74
CA ARG A 265 -20.26 10.95 35.43
C ARG A 265 -21.23 10.33 34.42
N ARG A 266 -21.86 11.14 33.56
CA ARG A 266 -22.74 10.65 32.49
C ARG A 266 -22.10 9.63 31.56
N ILE A 267 -20.80 9.76 31.25
CA ILE A 267 -20.07 8.77 30.45
C ILE A 267 -19.90 7.46 31.23
N TYR A 268 -19.50 7.52 32.50
CA TYR A 268 -19.40 6.32 33.36
C TYR A 268 -20.77 5.64 33.55
N ASP A 269 -21.84 6.41 33.76
CA ASP A 269 -23.21 5.92 33.89
C ASP A 269 -23.67 5.16 32.63
N ILE A 270 -23.33 5.67 31.43
CA ILE A 270 -23.63 5.01 30.16
C ILE A 270 -22.82 3.72 30.00
N CYS A 271 -21.50 3.76 30.22
CA CYS A 271 -20.65 2.58 30.12
C CYS A 271 -21.03 1.48 31.13
N ALA A 272 -21.55 1.86 32.32
CA ALA A 272 -22.05 0.94 33.33
C ALA A 272 -23.45 0.36 33.02
N LEU A 273 -24.16 0.87 32.01
CA LEU A 273 -25.44 0.35 31.51
C LEU A 273 -25.29 -0.45 30.21
N GLU A 274 -24.15 -0.36 29.51
CA GLU A 274 -23.81 -1.14 28.31
C GLU A 274 -22.84 -2.31 28.60
N SER A 275 -22.52 -2.57 29.88
CA SER A 275 -21.66 -3.68 30.35
C SER A 275 -22.47 -4.80 31.01
#